data_AF-A0A5E4DAN3-F1
#
_entry.id   AF-A0A5E4DAN3-F1
#
_cell.length_a   1.000
_cell.length_b   1.000
_cell.length_c   1.000
_cell.angle_alpha   90.00
_cell.angle_beta   90.00
_cell.angle_gamma   90.00
#
_symmetry.space_group_name_H-M   'P 1'
#
loop_
_entity.id
_entity.type
_entity.pdbx_description
1 polymer ?
#
loop_
_entity_poly.entity_id
_entity_poly.type
_entity_poly.pdbx_seq_one_letter_code
_entity_poly.pdbx_strand_id
1 'polypeptide(L)'
;RRENHSSEGTKESGSNSLSNSRHGAEERGHHHHHHEAPDSSWPLEEPKHETKKLKTLSEYAQTLQLGWNGLLVLKNSCFPTSMHILEGDQGVISGLLKDHSSGSKLTQLKIAQRLRPDQPKLDEVTRRIKQGSPNGYAVLLATQATLSGPGTEGMPTVEPGLQRRLLWNLVSYLKQKQAAGVISLPVGRSKGRDSTGMLYAFPPCDFSQQYLQSALRTLGKLEEEHMVIVIVTDSA
;
A
#
# COMPACT_ATOMS: atom_id res chain seq x y z
N ARG A 1 40.44 30.67 32.03
CA ARG A 1 40.56 32.11 32.39
C ARG A 1 39.29 32.80 31.91
N ARG A 2 38.43 33.19 32.87
CA ARG A 2 37.34 34.19 32.82
C ARG A 2 36.21 33.95 31.81
N GLU A 3 34.95 33.73 32.23
CA GLU A 3 34.01 34.72 32.85
C GLU A 3 33.74 35.87 31.89
N ASN A 4 32.55 36.40 31.64
CA ASN A 4 31.16 36.31 32.12
C ASN A 4 30.38 37.25 31.12
N HIS A 5 29.05 37.30 30.98
CA HIS A 5 28.05 38.04 31.79
C HIS A 5 26.77 38.14 30.93
N SER A 6 25.59 37.75 31.43
CA SER A 6 24.49 38.61 31.99
C SER A 6 23.61 39.26 30.89
N SER A 7 22.28 39.33 30.96
CA SER A 7 21.43 39.77 32.10
C SER A 7 19.93 39.40 31.97
N GLU A 8 19.27 39.35 33.13
CA GLU A 8 17.83 39.30 33.43
C GLU A 8 17.00 40.54 33.05
N GLY A 9 15.67 40.35 33.08
CA GLY A 9 14.66 41.29 33.60
C GLY A 9 13.69 41.88 32.56
N THR A 10 12.42 42.22 32.81
CA THR A 10 11.42 42.05 33.90
C THR A 10 10.08 42.62 33.34
N LYS A 11 8.92 42.31 33.96
CA LYS A 11 7.70 43.17 34.10
C LYS A 11 6.82 43.42 32.85
N GLU A 12 5.50 43.68 32.90
CA GLU A 12 4.39 43.61 33.88
C GLU A 12 3.09 43.95 33.11
N SER A 13 1.93 43.60 33.69
CA SER A 13 0.67 44.38 33.68
C SER A 13 -0.26 44.42 32.46
N GLY A 14 -1.56 44.21 32.74
CA GLY A 14 -2.66 44.52 31.81
C GLY A 14 -4.01 43.94 32.20
N SER A 15 -4.48 44.18 33.42
CA SER A 15 -5.88 43.99 33.84
C SER A 15 -6.84 44.87 33.03
N ASN A 16 -8.07 44.39 32.77
CA ASN A 16 -9.27 45.21 32.94
C ASN A 16 -10.54 44.36 33.03
N SER A 17 -11.35 44.73 34.01
CA SER A 17 -12.56 44.10 34.49
C SER A 17 -13.79 44.97 34.15
N LEU A 18 -14.99 44.41 34.39
CA LEU A 18 -16.27 45.10 34.64
C LEU A 18 -17.01 45.63 33.39
N SER A 19 -18.35 45.62 33.27
CA SER A 19 -19.45 45.10 34.11
C SER A 19 -20.80 45.46 33.46
N ASN A 20 -21.82 44.64 33.77
CA ASN A 20 -23.18 45.01 34.18
C ASN A 20 -24.30 45.48 33.24
N SER A 21 -25.48 44.98 33.64
CA SER A 21 -26.83 45.60 33.66
C SER A 21 -27.75 45.35 32.46
N ARG A 22 -29.08 45.17 32.59
CA ARG A 22 -30.05 44.78 33.65
C ARG A 22 -31.46 45.11 33.07
N HIS A 23 -32.51 44.39 33.50
CA HIS A 23 -33.96 44.71 33.42
C HIS A 23 -34.64 44.70 32.02
N GLY A 24 -35.92 44.35 31.82
CA GLY A 24 -37.09 44.02 32.66
C GLY A 24 -38.21 43.38 31.76
N ALA A 25 -39.05 42.48 32.31
CA ALA A 25 -40.48 42.65 32.67
C ALA A 25 -41.53 42.68 31.53
N GLU A 26 -42.47 41.70 31.61
CA GLU A 26 -43.95 41.75 31.32
C GLU A 26 -44.44 42.00 29.87
N GLU A 27 -45.61 41.57 29.35
CA GLU A 27 -46.78 40.72 29.69
C GLU A 27 -47.56 40.48 28.34
N ARG A 28 -48.48 39.50 28.30
CA ARG A 28 -49.67 39.37 27.40
C ARG A 28 -49.54 39.09 25.88
N GLY A 29 -50.14 37.95 25.48
CA GLY A 29 -51.39 37.98 24.69
C GLY A 29 -51.38 37.45 23.23
N HIS A 30 -52.02 36.28 23.05
CA HIS A 30 -52.97 35.92 21.98
C HIS A 30 -52.53 35.57 20.53
N HIS A 31 -52.84 34.30 20.21
CA HIS A 31 -53.29 33.68 18.93
C HIS A 31 -52.44 33.88 17.66
N HIS A 32 -52.07 32.77 17.00
CA HIS A 32 -52.40 32.46 15.59
C HIS A 32 -52.06 31.00 15.27
N HIS A 33 -52.96 30.32 14.56
CA HIS A 33 -52.77 28.98 13.99
C HIS A 33 -51.66 29.01 12.93
N HIS A 34 -50.78 28.02 12.91
CA HIS A 34 -50.20 27.48 11.67
C HIS A 34 -49.70 26.05 11.89
N HIS A 35 -50.16 25.15 11.03
CA HIS A 35 -49.52 23.87 10.72
C HIS A 35 -48.01 24.05 10.51
N GLU A 36 -47.16 23.15 11.01
CA GLU A 36 -46.37 22.20 10.19
C GLU A 36 -45.35 21.40 11.05
N ALA A 37 -45.20 20.12 10.72
CA ALA A 37 -44.12 19.17 11.04
C ALA A 37 -43.95 18.64 12.49
N PRO A 38 -44.07 17.31 12.71
CA PRO A 38 -43.53 16.66 13.90
C PRO A 38 -42.00 16.58 13.79
N ASP A 39 -41.36 17.03 14.86
CA ASP A 39 -39.95 16.84 15.21
C ASP A 39 -39.60 15.34 15.10
N SER A 40 -39.03 14.96 13.96
CA SER A 40 -38.30 13.71 13.81
C SER A 40 -36.84 14.02 14.09
N SER A 41 -36.51 14.03 15.38
CA SER A 41 -35.16 13.89 15.87
C SER A 41 -34.62 12.53 15.44
N TRP A 42 -34.18 12.45 14.18
CA TRP A 42 -33.34 11.37 13.71
C TRP A 42 -32.10 11.34 14.62
N PRO A 43 -31.81 10.23 15.32
CA PRO A 43 -30.49 10.07 15.88
C PRO A 43 -29.54 10.12 14.69
N LEU A 44 -28.56 11.02 14.72
CA LEU A 44 -27.40 10.88 13.87
C LEU A 44 -26.88 9.46 14.10
N GLU A 45 -27.09 8.58 13.12
CA GLU A 45 -26.34 7.34 13.06
C GLU A 45 -24.87 7.76 12.91
N GLU A 46 -24.16 7.76 14.04
CA GLU A 46 -22.74 7.44 14.02
C GLU A 46 -22.59 6.26 13.06
N PRO A 47 -21.65 6.30 12.09
CA PRO A 47 -21.33 5.12 11.34
C PRO A 47 -20.80 4.11 12.36
N LYS A 48 -21.69 3.24 12.85
CA LYS A 48 -21.36 2.03 13.55
C LYS A 48 -20.36 1.36 12.63
N HIS A 49 -19.10 1.41 13.03
CA HIS A 49 -18.07 0.56 12.49
C HIS A 49 -18.49 -0.88 12.81
N GLU A 50 -19.38 -1.43 11.98
CA GLU A 50 -19.39 -2.86 11.76
C GLU A 50 -17.95 -3.20 11.42
N THR A 51 -17.28 -3.91 12.32
CA THR A 51 -16.07 -4.66 12.01
C THR A 51 -16.42 -5.57 10.83
N LYS A 52 -16.30 -5.05 9.61
CA LYS A 52 -16.48 -5.79 8.37
C LYS A 52 -15.50 -6.94 8.45
N LYS A 53 -16.02 -8.12 8.76
CA LYS A 53 -15.23 -9.34 8.72
C LYS A 53 -14.76 -9.47 7.29
N LEU A 54 -13.46 -9.29 7.06
CA LEU A 54 -12.84 -9.41 5.74
C LEU A 54 -13.20 -10.79 5.21
N LYS A 55 -13.82 -10.84 4.03
CA LYS A 55 -14.29 -12.08 3.39
C LYS A 55 -13.36 -12.53 2.27
N THR A 56 -12.59 -11.60 1.71
CA THR A 56 -11.72 -11.88 0.57
C THR A 56 -10.29 -11.40 0.78
N LEU A 57 -9.36 -11.97 0.02
CA LEU A 57 -7.95 -11.58 0.06
C LEU A 57 -7.75 -10.16 -0.47
N SER A 58 -8.55 -9.73 -1.43
CA SER A 58 -8.57 -8.37 -1.95
C SER A 58 -9.01 -7.35 -0.90
N GLU A 59 -10.03 -7.67 -0.09
CA GLU A 59 -10.43 -6.83 1.06
C GLU A 59 -9.32 -6.78 2.11
N TYR A 60 -8.68 -7.90 2.41
CA TYR A 60 -7.52 -7.93 3.30
C TYR A 60 -6.36 -7.09 2.76
N ALA A 61 -6.06 -7.20 1.46
CA ALA A 61 -5.01 -6.44 0.82
C ALA A 61 -5.26 -4.92 0.90
N GLN A 62 -6.51 -4.47 0.83
CA GLN A 62 -6.88 -3.06 1.00
C GLN A 62 -6.63 -2.51 2.41
N THR A 63 -6.47 -3.38 3.42
CA THR A 63 -6.05 -2.95 4.77
C THR A 63 -4.53 -2.72 4.87
N LEU A 64 -3.76 -3.21 3.89
CA LEU A 64 -2.31 -3.07 3.82
C LEU A 64 -1.93 -1.84 3.00
N GLN A 65 -0.70 -1.36 3.19
CA GLN A 65 -0.16 -0.25 2.42
C GLN A 65 0.07 -0.66 0.96
N LEU A 66 -0.49 0.09 0.01
CA LEU A 66 -0.26 -0.11 -1.42
C LEU A 66 1.18 0.27 -1.78
N GLY A 67 2.02 -0.72 -2.07
CA GLY A 67 3.41 -0.52 -2.49
C GLY A 67 3.53 -0.23 -3.99
N TRP A 68 2.80 -0.95 -4.83
CA TRP A 68 2.86 -0.81 -6.29
C TRP A 68 1.53 -1.15 -6.98
N ASN A 69 1.19 -0.45 -8.06
CA ASN A 69 0.03 -0.75 -8.90
C ASN A 69 0.42 -0.53 -10.36
N GLY A 70 0.09 -1.49 -11.24
CA GLY A 70 0.46 -1.41 -12.65
C GLY A 70 0.25 -2.73 -13.39
N LEU A 71 1.09 -2.97 -14.38
CA LEU A 71 1.04 -4.16 -15.25
C LEU A 71 2.27 -5.05 -15.06
N LEU A 72 2.07 -6.31 -14.67
CA LEU A 72 3.07 -7.34 -14.90
C LEU A 72 3.02 -7.74 -16.38
N VAL A 73 4.17 -7.88 -17.04
CA VAL A 73 4.23 -8.23 -18.46
C VAL A 73 5.03 -9.51 -18.65
N LEU A 74 4.46 -10.47 -19.37
CA LEU A 74 5.14 -11.69 -19.79
C LEU A 74 4.84 -11.96 -21.27
N LYS A 75 5.88 -11.97 -22.10
CA LYS A 75 5.76 -12.07 -23.57
C LYS A 75 4.77 -10.99 -24.09
N ASN A 76 3.71 -11.42 -24.78
CA ASN A 76 2.71 -10.55 -25.38
C ASN A 76 1.46 -10.44 -24.49
N SER A 77 1.59 -10.68 -23.19
CA SER A 77 0.48 -10.59 -22.23
C SER A 77 0.81 -9.65 -21.09
N CYS A 78 -0.17 -8.85 -20.68
CA CYS A 78 -0.08 -7.99 -19.50
C CYS A 78 -1.16 -8.35 -18.49
N PHE A 79 -0.81 -8.24 -17.21
CA PHE A 79 -1.63 -8.67 -16.08
C PHE A 79 -1.77 -7.49 -15.10
N PRO A 80 -2.94 -6.84 -15.05
CA PRO A 80 -3.23 -5.79 -14.07
C PRO A 80 -3.06 -6.30 -12.65
N THR A 81 -2.13 -5.71 -11.90
CA THR A 81 -1.70 -6.22 -10.59
C THR A 81 -1.51 -5.09 -9.59
N SER A 82 -2.12 -5.24 -8.41
CA SER A 82 -1.90 -4.39 -7.25
C SER A 82 -1.03 -5.14 -6.25
N MET A 83 0.02 -4.51 -5.74
CA MET A 83 0.96 -5.07 -4.78
C MET A 83 0.91 -4.28 -3.47
N HIS A 84 0.59 -4.97 -2.38
CA HIS A 84 0.47 -4.38 -1.06
C HIS A 84 1.56 -4.94 -0.13
N ILE A 85 2.13 -4.11 0.74
CA ILE A 85 3.27 -4.49 1.58
C ILE A 85 2.81 -5.44 2.68
N LEU A 86 3.50 -6.57 2.80
CA LEU A 86 3.37 -7.52 3.91
C LEU A 86 4.44 -7.28 4.96
N GLU A 87 5.69 -7.08 4.54
CA GLU A 87 6.85 -6.82 5.40
C GLU A 87 7.99 -6.13 4.64
N GLY A 88 8.98 -5.60 5.37
CA GLY A 88 10.15 -4.91 4.82
C GLY A 88 9.94 -3.42 4.63
N ASP A 89 10.82 -2.80 3.84
CA ASP A 89 10.92 -1.34 3.71
C ASP A 89 10.27 -0.80 2.42
N GLN A 90 9.44 0.24 2.58
CA GLN A 90 8.81 0.96 1.47
C GLN A 90 9.84 1.76 0.64
N GLY A 91 10.96 2.16 1.25
CA GLY A 91 12.11 2.78 0.59
C GLY A 91 12.70 1.91 -0.52
N VAL A 92 12.80 0.59 -0.30
CA VAL A 92 13.26 -0.38 -1.32
C VAL A 92 12.37 -0.34 -2.57
N ILE A 93 11.05 -0.32 -2.37
CA ILE A 93 10.07 -0.30 -3.48
C ILE A 93 10.15 1.02 -4.23
N SER A 94 10.15 2.15 -3.52
CA SER A 94 10.23 3.49 -4.15
C SER A 94 11.57 3.75 -4.81
N GLY A 95 12.66 3.16 -4.30
CA GLY A 95 14.00 3.25 -4.86
C GLY A 95 14.20 2.41 -6.11
N LEU A 96 13.66 1.17 -6.14
CA LEU A 96 13.90 0.21 -7.23
C LEU A 96 12.77 0.16 -8.28
N LEU A 97 11.53 0.49 -7.92
CA LEU A 97 10.37 0.50 -8.83
C LEU A 97 10.03 1.90 -9.35
N LYS A 98 11.06 2.67 -9.72
CA LYS A 98 10.95 4.00 -10.33
C LYS A 98 11.48 4.00 -11.76
N ASP A 99 10.84 4.77 -12.62
CA ASP A 99 11.37 5.05 -13.94
C ASP A 99 12.49 6.09 -13.80
N HIS A 100 13.70 5.72 -14.22
CA HIS A 100 14.87 6.61 -14.13
C HIS A 100 14.82 7.76 -15.13
N SER A 101 14.03 7.64 -16.21
CA SER A 101 13.95 8.69 -17.23
C SER A 101 13.02 9.84 -16.83
N SER A 102 11.85 9.51 -16.26
CA SER A 102 10.85 10.49 -15.81
C SER A 102 10.89 10.78 -14.30
N GLY A 103 11.59 9.97 -13.51
CA GLY A 103 11.54 10.01 -12.05
C GLY A 103 10.21 9.54 -11.45
N SER A 104 9.26 9.11 -12.29
CA SER A 104 7.94 8.65 -11.87
C SER A 104 7.95 7.17 -11.46
N LYS A 105 6.84 6.66 -10.91
CA LYS A 105 6.71 5.25 -10.54
C LYS A 105 6.65 4.38 -11.80
N LEU A 106 7.37 3.25 -11.83
CA LEU A 106 7.21 2.28 -12.92
C LEU A 106 5.77 1.81 -12.98
N THR A 107 5.15 1.87 -14.15
CA THR A 107 3.78 1.38 -14.35
C THR A 107 3.74 -0.01 -14.98
N GLN A 108 4.88 -0.49 -15.49
CA GLN A 108 5.01 -1.81 -16.09
C GLN A 108 6.27 -2.53 -15.60
N LEU A 109 6.15 -3.81 -15.28
CA LEU A 109 7.25 -4.68 -14.85
C LEU A 109 7.30 -5.94 -15.72
N LYS A 110 8.35 -6.05 -16.53
CA LYS A 110 8.51 -7.15 -17.50
C LYS A 110 9.27 -8.32 -16.89
N ILE A 111 8.58 -9.45 -16.75
CA ILE A 111 9.18 -10.74 -16.36
C ILE A 111 10.03 -11.23 -17.52
N ALA A 112 11.35 -11.09 -17.38
CA ALA A 112 12.33 -11.46 -18.39
C ALA A 112 12.93 -12.86 -18.14
N GLN A 113 12.93 -13.30 -16.88
CA GLN A 113 13.55 -14.54 -16.46
C GLN A 113 12.57 -15.37 -15.63
N ARG A 114 12.86 -16.67 -15.56
CA ARG A 114 12.17 -17.62 -14.69
C ARG A 114 13.21 -18.35 -13.86
N LEU A 115 12.86 -18.65 -12.62
CA LEU A 115 13.74 -19.30 -11.68
C LEU A 115 13.00 -20.46 -11.04
N ARG A 116 13.61 -21.64 -11.02
CA ARG A 116 13.05 -22.74 -10.22
C ARG A 116 13.25 -22.42 -8.74
N PRO A 117 12.18 -22.40 -7.92
CA PRO A 117 12.26 -22.13 -6.50
C PRO A 117 12.75 -23.39 -5.76
N ASP A 118 13.91 -23.90 -6.14
CA ASP A 118 14.53 -25.05 -5.49
C ASP A 118 15.07 -24.63 -4.11
N GLN A 119 15.17 -25.57 -3.18
CA GLN A 119 15.54 -25.28 -1.78
C GLN A 119 16.78 -24.38 -1.62
N PRO A 120 17.91 -24.61 -2.32
CA PRO A 120 19.10 -23.75 -2.18
C PRO A 120 18.83 -22.29 -2.56
N LYS A 121 17.94 -22.07 -3.53
CA LYS A 121 17.60 -20.73 -3.99
C LYS A 121 16.62 -20.05 -3.03
N LEU A 122 15.66 -20.79 -2.49
CA LEU A 122 14.76 -20.31 -1.45
C LEU A 122 15.54 -19.91 -0.19
N ASP A 123 16.47 -20.77 0.24
CA ASP A 123 17.34 -20.49 1.38
C ASP A 123 18.14 -19.20 1.18
N GLU A 124 18.70 -18.99 -0.01
CA GLU A 124 19.42 -17.77 -0.35
C GLU A 124 18.53 -16.51 -0.35
N VAL A 125 17.27 -16.63 -0.78
CA VAL A 125 16.29 -15.52 -0.72
C VAL A 125 15.90 -15.25 0.73
N THR A 126 15.56 -16.28 1.51
CA THR A 126 15.26 -16.17 2.94
C THR A 126 16.44 -15.58 3.70
N ARG A 127 17.67 -15.96 3.35
CA ARG A 127 18.89 -15.45 3.96
C ARG A 127 19.03 -13.95 3.70
N ARG A 128 18.81 -13.48 2.46
CA ARG A 128 18.82 -12.03 2.17
C ARG A 128 17.73 -11.26 2.91
N ILE A 129 16.57 -11.86 3.14
CA ILE A 129 15.49 -11.23 3.92
C ILE A 129 15.86 -11.16 5.41
N LYS A 130 16.31 -12.27 6.01
CA LYS A 130 16.54 -12.39 7.46
C LYS A 130 17.88 -11.83 7.93
N GLN A 131 18.92 -11.95 7.10
CA GLN A 131 20.30 -11.58 7.43
C GLN A 131 20.79 -10.36 6.63
N GLY A 132 19.98 -9.87 5.68
CA GLY A 132 20.30 -8.66 4.95
C GLY A 132 20.15 -7.40 5.80
N SER A 133 20.36 -6.24 5.16
CA SER A 133 20.05 -4.95 5.80
C SER A 133 18.55 -4.88 6.13
N PRO A 134 18.17 -4.29 7.28
CA PRO A 134 16.76 -4.09 7.63
C PRO A 134 15.99 -3.28 6.57
N ASN A 135 16.71 -2.47 5.77
CA ASN A 135 16.16 -1.69 4.65
C ASN A 135 16.55 -2.28 3.29
N GLY A 136 16.88 -3.57 3.24
CA GLY A 136 17.39 -4.25 2.04
C GLY A 136 16.38 -5.14 1.33
N TYR A 137 15.14 -5.22 1.82
CA TYR A 137 14.11 -6.04 1.21
C TYR A 137 12.71 -5.49 1.41
N ALA A 138 11.78 -5.96 0.56
CA ALA A 138 10.35 -5.80 0.74
C ALA A 138 9.62 -7.06 0.25
N VAL A 139 8.60 -7.49 0.99
CA VAL A 139 7.69 -8.58 0.58
C VAL A 139 6.30 -8.00 0.39
N LEU A 140 5.68 -8.30 -0.75
CA LEU A 140 4.38 -7.78 -1.13
C LEU A 140 3.42 -8.90 -1.51
N LEU A 141 2.15 -8.71 -1.16
CA LEU A 141 1.01 -9.46 -1.66
C LEU A 141 0.57 -8.85 -2.99
N ALA A 142 0.66 -9.62 -4.07
CA ALA A 142 0.12 -9.25 -5.38
C ALA A 142 -1.26 -9.87 -5.59
N THR A 143 -2.25 -9.02 -5.85
CA THR A 143 -3.63 -9.41 -6.21
C THR A 143 -4.02 -8.80 -7.56
N GLN A 144 -5.09 -9.33 -8.15
CA GLN A 144 -5.66 -8.78 -9.37
C GLN A 144 -6.04 -7.31 -9.15
N ALA A 145 -5.50 -6.40 -9.96
CA ALA A 145 -5.92 -5.01 -9.90
C ALA A 145 -7.37 -4.89 -10.41
N THR A 146 -8.25 -4.31 -9.59
CA THR A 146 -9.61 -3.94 -9.99
C THR A 146 -9.57 -2.56 -10.64
N LEU A 147 -10.34 -2.38 -11.71
CA LEU A 147 -10.38 -1.13 -12.49
C LEU A 147 -11.18 -0.01 -11.81
N SER A 148 -11.62 -0.21 -10.56
CA SER A 148 -12.64 0.61 -9.90
C SER A 148 -12.26 1.01 -8.46
N GLY A 149 -10.96 1.06 -8.14
CA GLY A 149 -10.47 1.42 -6.80
C GLY A 149 -9.95 2.88 -6.71
N PRO A 150 -9.87 3.47 -5.51
CA PRO A 150 -9.16 4.73 -5.31
C PRO A 150 -7.68 4.49 -5.62
N GLY A 151 -7.19 5.05 -6.73
CA GLY A 151 -5.91 4.67 -7.37
C GLY A 151 -6.03 4.35 -8.88
N THR A 152 -7.23 4.50 -9.46
CA THR A 152 -7.50 4.35 -10.90
C THR A 152 -6.94 5.50 -11.75
N GLU A 153 -6.43 6.58 -11.13
CA GLU A 153 -5.74 7.64 -11.85
C GLU A 153 -4.38 7.12 -12.35
N GLY A 154 -4.33 6.71 -13.62
CA GLY A 154 -3.08 6.37 -14.29
C GLY A 154 -2.78 4.88 -14.48
N MET A 155 -3.79 4.01 -14.60
CA MET A 155 -3.53 2.68 -15.16
C MET A 155 -2.97 2.86 -16.58
N PRO A 156 -1.74 2.40 -16.86
CA PRO A 156 -1.07 2.70 -18.11
C PRO A 156 -1.88 2.16 -19.29
N THR A 157 -1.96 2.97 -20.34
CA THR A 157 -2.46 2.51 -21.65
C THR A 157 -1.70 1.24 -22.02
N VAL A 158 -2.44 0.19 -22.34
CA VAL A 158 -1.83 -1.07 -22.76
C VAL A 158 -1.12 -0.82 -24.07
N GLU A 159 0.20 -1.01 -24.08
CA GLU A 159 1.03 -0.86 -25.28
C GLU A 159 0.46 -1.69 -26.46
N PRO A 160 0.49 -1.16 -27.69
CA PRO A 160 0.05 -1.89 -28.87
C PRO A 160 0.72 -3.28 -28.96
N GLY A 161 -0.09 -4.34 -29.02
CA GLY A 161 0.39 -5.73 -29.12
C GLY A 161 0.42 -6.52 -27.80
N LEU A 162 0.18 -5.89 -26.65
CA LEU A 162 -0.02 -6.61 -25.38
C LEU A 162 -1.48 -7.03 -25.20
N GLN A 163 -1.70 -8.31 -24.92
CA GLN A 163 -3.01 -8.85 -24.57
C GLN A 163 -3.24 -8.76 -23.06
N ARG A 164 -4.26 -8.01 -22.64
CA ARG A 164 -4.67 -7.97 -21.23
C ARG A 164 -5.26 -9.31 -20.80
N ARG A 165 -4.74 -9.88 -19.71
CA ARG A 165 -5.19 -11.14 -19.13
C ARG A 165 -5.33 -11.01 -17.61
N LEU A 166 -6.17 -11.85 -17.01
CA LEU A 166 -6.29 -11.94 -15.56
C LEU A 166 -5.02 -12.51 -14.93
N LEU A 167 -4.67 -12.07 -13.73
CA LEU A 167 -3.52 -12.51 -12.96
C LEU A 167 -3.47 -14.03 -12.79
N TRP A 168 -4.63 -14.69 -12.65
CA TRP A 168 -4.74 -16.16 -12.67
C TRP A 168 -3.96 -16.83 -13.79
N ASN A 169 -3.99 -16.25 -15.01
CA ASN A 169 -3.29 -16.84 -16.15
C ASN A 169 -1.77 -16.82 -15.96
N LEU A 170 -1.23 -15.78 -15.32
CA LEU A 170 0.18 -15.70 -14.95
C LEU A 170 0.51 -16.69 -13.82
N VAL A 171 -0.33 -16.73 -12.78
CA VAL A 171 -0.19 -17.66 -11.65
C VAL A 171 -0.16 -19.12 -12.15
N SER A 172 -1.17 -19.51 -12.91
CA SER A 172 -1.29 -20.85 -13.50
C SER A 172 -0.09 -21.19 -14.39
N TYR A 173 0.35 -20.24 -15.23
CA TYR A 173 1.54 -20.41 -16.06
C TYR A 173 2.80 -20.68 -15.23
N LEU A 174 3.06 -19.88 -14.19
CA LEU A 174 4.23 -20.01 -13.34
C LEU A 174 4.20 -21.31 -12.52
N LYS A 175 3.02 -21.71 -12.02
CA LYS A 175 2.81 -23.01 -11.37
C LYS A 175 3.12 -24.17 -12.32
N GLN A 176 2.58 -24.14 -13.54
CA GLN A 176 2.83 -25.18 -14.56
C GLN A 176 4.31 -25.25 -14.93
N LYS A 177 5.00 -24.10 -14.98
CA LYS A 177 6.45 -24.05 -15.24
C LYS A 177 7.31 -24.34 -14.01
N GLN A 178 6.70 -24.59 -12.85
CA GLN A 178 7.38 -24.78 -11.57
C GLN A 178 8.46 -23.72 -11.34
N ALA A 179 8.09 -22.45 -11.55
CA ALA A 179 9.03 -21.35 -11.54
C ALA A 179 8.44 -20.09 -10.89
N ALA A 180 9.31 -19.27 -10.32
CA ALA A 180 9.03 -17.87 -10.01
C ALA A 180 9.41 -16.99 -11.20
N GLY A 181 8.65 -15.90 -11.39
CA GLY A 181 9.04 -14.83 -12.31
C GLY A 181 10.21 -14.03 -11.73
N VAL A 182 11.14 -13.59 -12.58
CA VAL A 182 12.32 -12.83 -12.14
C VAL A 182 12.49 -11.57 -12.98
N ILE A 183 12.74 -10.46 -12.28
CA ILE A 183 13.01 -9.14 -12.85
C ILE A 183 14.25 -8.56 -12.17
N SER A 184 15.24 -8.15 -12.96
CA SER A 184 16.38 -7.36 -12.47
C SER A 184 15.98 -5.89 -12.41
N LEU A 185 16.32 -5.24 -11.30
CA LEU A 185 16.01 -3.84 -11.01
C LEU A 185 17.31 -3.02 -10.89
N PRO A 186 17.32 -1.75 -11.34
CA PRO A 186 16.20 -1.02 -11.94
C PRO A 186 15.84 -1.50 -13.36
N VAL A 187 14.59 -1.28 -13.76
CA VAL A 187 14.10 -1.65 -15.10
C VAL A 187 14.58 -0.59 -16.11
N GLY A 188 15.40 -1.01 -17.07
CA GLY A 188 16.08 -0.10 -17.99
C GLY A 188 17.51 0.16 -17.50
N ARG A 189 18.49 -0.04 -18.38
CA ARG A 189 19.91 0.08 -18.01
C ARG A 189 20.27 1.56 -17.74
N SER A 190 20.18 2.02 -16.50
CA SER A 190 20.98 3.17 -16.07
C SER A 190 22.39 2.68 -15.73
N LYS A 191 23.41 3.12 -16.46
CA LYS A 191 24.81 2.95 -16.05
C LYS A 191 25.12 3.98 -14.97
N GLY A 192 24.48 3.84 -13.80
CA GLY A 192 24.65 4.70 -12.64
C GLY A 192 25.04 3.90 -11.41
N ARG A 193 25.53 4.60 -10.37
CA ARG A 193 25.84 4.07 -9.03
C ARG A 193 24.55 3.85 -8.22
N ASP A 194 23.50 3.39 -8.89
CA ASP A 194 22.17 3.22 -8.31
C ASP A 194 22.08 1.88 -7.58
N SER A 195 21.32 1.84 -6.49
CA SER A 195 21.00 0.59 -5.80
C SER A 195 20.35 -0.38 -6.79
N THR A 196 20.92 -1.57 -6.92
CA THR A 196 20.41 -2.64 -7.78
C THR A 196 19.70 -3.69 -6.94
N GLY A 197 18.90 -4.53 -7.58
CA GLY A 197 18.22 -5.60 -6.88
C GLY A 197 17.48 -6.55 -7.79
N MET A 198 16.84 -7.52 -7.15
CA MET A 198 16.09 -8.57 -7.81
C MET A 198 14.68 -8.63 -7.25
N LEU A 199 13.69 -8.70 -8.15
CA LEU A 199 12.31 -8.99 -7.83
C LEU A 199 11.99 -10.43 -8.25
N TYR A 200 11.45 -11.19 -7.30
CA TYR A 200 10.98 -12.56 -7.46
C TYR A 200 9.47 -12.59 -7.29
N ALA A 201 8.76 -13.07 -8.31
CA ALA A 201 7.31 -13.21 -8.33
C ALA A 201 6.95 -14.69 -8.14
N PHE A 202 6.69 -15.08 -6.90
CA PHE A 202 6.36 -16.45 -6.54
C PHE A 202 4.86 -16.72 -6.72
N PRO A 203 4.45 -17.73 -7.52
CA PRO A 203 3.09 -18.24 -7.42
C PRO A 203 2.86 -18.89 -6.04
N PRO A 204 1.60 -19.21 -5.66
CA PRO A 204 1.32 -19.90 -4.40
C PRO A 204 2.11 -21.20 -4.26
N CYS A 205 2.99 -21.26 -3.26
CA CYS A 205 3.84 -22.39 -2.89
C CYS A 205 4.16 -22.36 -1.38
N ASP A 206 4.86 -23.37 -0.86
CA ASP A 206 5.15 -23.48 0.58
C ASP A 206 5.96 -22.27 1.10
N PHE A 207 6.92 -21.78 0.32
CA PHE A 207 7.68 -20.58 0.65
C PHE A 207 6.79 -19.33 0.72
N SER A 208 5.94 -19.10 -0.29
CA SER A 208 5.09 -17.90 -0.33
C SER A 208 4.06 -17.88 0.80
N GLN A 209 3.55 -19.05 1.19
CA GLN A 209 2.55 -19.19 2.26
C GLN A 209 3.07 -18.70 3.63
N GLN A 210 4.38 -18.72 3.87
CA GLN A 210 4.97 -18.25 5.13
C GLN A 210 4.68 -16.76 5.39
N TYR A 211 4.53 -15.96 4.33
CA TYR A 211 4.25 -14.52 4.42
C TYR A 211 2.76 -14.19 4.51
N LEU A 212 1.88 -15.18 4.28
CA LEU A 212 0.42 -14.99 4.25
C LEU A 212 -0.28 -15.51 5.50
N GLN A 213 0.47 -15.80 6.57
CA GLN A 213 -0.08 -16.36 7.80
C GLN A 213 -1.10 -15.44 8.48
N SER A 214 -0.88 -14.12 8.48
CA SER A 214 -1.88 -13.16 8.99
C SER A 214 -3.15 -13.14 8.14
N ALA A 215 -3.03 -13.22 6.81
CA ALA A 215 -4.17 -13.29 5.91
C ALA A 215 -4.96 -14.59 6.12
N LEU A 216 -4.26 -15.73 6.21
CA LEU A 216 -4.84 -17.05 6.49
C LEU A 216 -5.56 -17.09 7.85
N ARG A 217 -4.96 -16.50 8.90
CA ARG A 217 -5.61 -16.40 10.23
C ARG A 217 -6.90 -15.59 10.18
N THR A 218 -6.92 -14.54 9.36
CA THR A 218 -8.05 -13.61 9.27
C THR A 218 -9.18 -14.17 8.41
N LEU A 219 -8.84 -14.77 7.26
CA LEU A 219 -9.80 -15.22 6.23
C LEU A 219 -10.12 -16.72 6.31
N GLY A 220 -9.30 -17.51 7.00
CA GLY A 220 -9.38 -18.98 7.07
C GLY A 220 -8.85 -19.68 5.82
N LYS A 221 -9.18 -19.18 4.63
CA LYS A 221 -8.72 -19.71 3.33
C LYS A 221 -8.43 -18.59 2.34
N LEU A 222 -7.48 -18.82 1.44
CA LEU A 222 -7.14 -17.91 0.35
C LEU A 222 -7.67 -18.49 -0.96
N GLU A 223 -8.93 -18.18 -1.30
CA GLU A 223 -9.54 -18.64 -2.55
C GLU A 223 -9.19 -17.76 -3.75
N GLU A 224 -8.80 -16.50 -3.48
CA GLU A 224 -8.43 -15.58 -4.54
C GLU A 224 -7.02 -15.81 -5.03
N GLU A 225 -6.84 -15.55 -6.32
CA GLU A 225 -5.58 -15.69 -7.00
C GLU A 225 -4.60 -14.59 -6.60
N HIS A 226 -3.46 -15.04 -6.12
CA HIS A 226 -2.45 -14.17 -5.55
C HIS A 226 -1.05 -14.66 -5.87
N MET A 227 -0.09 -13.76 -5.69
CA MET A 227 1.33 -14.06 -5.73
C MET A 227 2.01 -13.36 -4.56
N VAL A 228 3.17 -13.88 -4.16
CA VAL A 228 4.06 -13.16 -3.24
C VAL A 228 5.23 -12.63 -4.04
N ILE A 229 5.44 -11.32 -3.94
CA ILE A 229 6.55 -10.62 -4.58
C ILE A 229 7.61 -10.37 -3.52
N VAL A 230 8.83 -10.81 -3.78
CA VAL A 230 9.99 -10.51 -2.92
C VAL A 230 10.94 -9.64 -3.69
N ILE A 231 11.25 -8.47 -3.15
CA ILE A 231 12.27 -7.57 -3.67
C ILE A 231 13.44 -7.59 -2.70
N VAL A 232 14.64 -7.85 -3.20
CA VAL A 232 15.89 -7.78 -2.43
C VAL A 232 16.85 -6.84 -3.14
N THR A 233 17.45 -5.92 -2.40
CA THR A 233 18.57 -5.11 -2.90
C THR A 233 19.83 -5.96 -2.92
N ASP A 234 20.69 -5.73 -3.90
CA ASP A 234 22.05 -6.22 -3.84
C ASP A 234 22.77 -5.48 -2.70
N SER A 235 23.32 -6.24 -1.76
CA SER A 235 24.16 -5.68 -0.69
C SER A 235 25.41 -5.08 -1.34
N ALA A 236 25.59 -3.77 -1.16
CA ALA A 236 26.85 -3.08 -1.48
C ALA A 236 28.00 -3.55 -0.58
#